data_AF-A0A7T6XV11-F1
#
_entry.id   AF-A0A7T6XV11-F1
#
_cell.length_a   1.000
_cell.length_b   1.000
_cell.length_c   1.000
_cell.angle_alpha   90.00
_cell.angle_beta   90.00
_cell.angle_gamma   90.00
#
_symmetry.space_group_name_H-M   'P 1'
#
loop_
_entity.id
_entity.type
_entity.pdbx_description
1 polymer ?
#
loop_
_entity_poly.entity_id
_entity_poly.type
_entity_poly.pdbx_seq_one_letter_code
_entity_poly.pdbx_strand_id
1 'polypeptide(L)'
;MAERNPSTRATVDLLILDYMVCMCTSGILEAICQARPTEDIERLALLVEQFHQRLLGHCLDGPLPWDLDFKLRIFYLSNLFLHWHPPKDRDLGHFVPLSDIAVQFMDFCQSAVAHVSRRRWFDLGAHFMVHAMLEEHVRFPEQLHRLCNWRTNDSDLDIWWEVSRTMFLEYMPPPFGTADLKSREELDEVWPLQWLQHRYVDFCEDLMEVLDAPLLLQLEHGQLEGLTREETQRVREYCGV
;
A
#
# COMPACT_ATOMS: atom_id res chain seq x y z
N MET A 1 -3.63 -40.66 16.43
CA MET A 1 -3.31 -39.43 15.71
C MET A 1 -4.63 -38.75 15.41
N ALA A 2 -5.00 -37.71 16.14
CA ALA A 2 -6.25 -37.00 15.89
C ALA A 2 -6.14 -36.28 14.54
N GLU A 3 -7.04 -36.57 13.61
CA GLU A 3 -7.14 -35.82 12.36
C GLU A 3 -7.31 -34.34 12.70
N ARG A 4 -6.35 -33.52 12.27
CA ARG A 4 -6.48 -32.07 12.36
C ARG A 4 -7.72 -31.67 11.58
N ASN A 5 -8.71 -31.13 12.30
CA ASN A 5 -9.93 -30.61 11.70
C ASN A 5 -9.54 -29.61 10.58
N PRO A 6 -9.94 -29.84 9.31
CA PRO A 6 -9.62 -28.96 8.19
C PRO A 6 -9.95 -27.50 8.46
N SER A 7 -11.01 -27.22 9.22
CA SER A 7 -11.38 -25.86 9.62
C SER A 7 -10.34 -25.21 10.53
N THR A 8 -9.77 -25.96 11.48
CA THR A 8 -8.70 -25.45 12.36
C THR A 8 -7.43 -25.14 11.57
N ARG A 9 -7.12 -25.92 10.53
CA ARG A 9 -5.96 -25.64 9.67
C ARG A 9 -6.14 -24.34 8.90
N ALA A 10 -7.30 -24.14 8.27
CA ALA A 10 -7.60 -22.92 7.54
C ALA A 10 -7.52 -21.67 8.44
N THR A 11 -8.05 -21.75 9.67
CA THR A 11 -7.92 -20.66 10.64
C THR A 11 -6.47 -20.35 10.98
N VAL A 12 -5.66 -21.37 11.28
CA VAL A 12 -4.23 -21.18 11.60
C VAL A 12 -3.48 -20.58 10.41
N ASP A 13 -3.74 -21.05 9.20
CA ASP A 13 -3.08 -20.51 8.00
C ASP A 13 -3.46 -19.04 7.79
N LEU A 14 -4.71 -18.63 8.02
CA LEU A 14 -5.12 -17.22 7.97
C LEU A 14 -4.40 -16.36 9.03
N LEU A 15 -4.27 -16.85 10.27
CA LEU A 15 -3.56 -16.13 11.33
C LEU A 15 -2.06 -15.95 11.02
N ILE A 16 -1.44 -16.97 10.40
CA ILE A 16 -0.05 -16.90 9.95
C ILE A 16 0.09 -15.87 8.83
N LEU A 17 -0.81 -15.89 7.84
CA LEU A 17 -0.75 -14.91 6.74
C LEU A 17 -0.91 -13.48 7.27
N ASP A 18 -1.87 -13.26 8.15
CA ASP A 18 -2.13 -11.95 8.75
C ASP A 18 -0.90 -11.39 9.48
N TYR A 19 -0.26 -12.22 10.31
CA TYR A 19 0.99 -11.86 10.97
C TYR A 19 2.11 -11.54 9.98
N MET A 20 2.34 -12.41 8.99
CA MET A 20 3.41 -12.22 8.01
C MET A 20 3.20 -10.96 7.17
N VAL A 21 1.97 -10.69 6.74
CA VAL A 21 1.61 -9.50 5.95
C VAL A 21 1.86 -8.23 6.75
N CYS A 22 1.45 -8.17 8.02
CA CYS A 22 1.70 -7.00 8.87
C CYS A 22 3.20 -6.76 9.06
N MET A 23 3.96 -7.79 9.45
CA MET A 23 5.41 -7.66 9.65
C MET A 23 6.13 -7.25 8.37
N CYS A 24 5.75 -7.84 7.24
CA CYS A 24 6.36 -7.49 5.96
C CYS A 24 6.00 -6.07 5.52
N THR A 25 4.76 -5.66 5.72
CA THR A 25 4.30 -4.30 5.38
C THR A 25 5.07 -3.26 6.18
N SER A 26 5.20 -3.42 7.51
CA SER A 26 6.01 -2.53 8.33
C SER A 26 7.45 -2.43 7.84
N GLY A 27 8.08 -3.57 7.51
CA GLY A 27 9.44 -3.57 6.95
C GLY A 27 9.54 -2.87 5.59
N ILE A 28 8.57 -3.09 4.69
CA ILE A 28 8.51 -2.42 3.39
C ILE A 28 8.37 -0.90 3.56
N LEU A 29 7.49 -0.44 4.44
CA LEU A 29 7.28 0.99 4.71
C LEU A 29 8.56 1.64 5.24
N GLU A 30 9.28 0.97 6.15
CA GLU A 30 10.59 1.42 6.61
C GLU A 30 11.61 1.49 5.45
N ALA A 31 11.65 0.48 4.59
CA ALA A 31 12.54 0.45 3.43
C ALA A 31 12.23 1.54 2.39
N ILE A 32 10.96 1.92 2.22
CA ILE A 32 10.55 3.05 1.38
C ILE A 32 11.13 4.36 1.93
N CYS A 33 11.00 4.61 3.24
CA CYS A 33 11.57 5.78 3.90
C CYS A 33 13.10 5.84 3.78
N GLN A 34 13.76 4.69 3.81
CA GLN A 34 15.22 4.59 3.69
C GLN A 34 15.71 4.49 2.24
N ALA A 35 14.78 4.41 1.27
CA ALA A 35 15.04 4.14 -0.15
C ALA A 35 15.98 2.94 -0.39
N ARG A 36 15.88 1.90 0.45
CA ARG A 36 16.76 0.72 0.43
C ARG A 36 16.00 -0.54 0.83
N PRO A 37 15.63 -1.42 -0.12
CA PRO A 37 15.17 -2.76 0.23
C PRO A 37 16.32 -3.54 0.89
N THR A 38 16.00 -4.34 1.89
CA THR A 38 16.92 -5.32 2.47
C THR A 38 16.60 -6.70 1.93
N GLU A 39 17.61 -7.56 1.81
CA GLU A 39 17.43 -8.96 1.37
C GLU A 39 16.42 -9.71 2.25
N ASP A 40 16.36 -9.37 3.54
CA ASP A 40 15.39 -9.93 4.48
C ASP A 40 13.95 -9.54 4.15
N ILE A 41 13.70 -8.27 3.79
CA ILE A 41 12.38 -7.79 3.38
C ILE A 41 11.96 -8.42 2.06
N GLU A 42 12.85 -8.50 1.07
CA GLU A 42 12.57 -9.14 -0.22
C GLU A 42 12.19 -10.62 -0.03
N ARG A 43 12.94 -11.34 0.81
CA ARG A 43 12.65 -12.74 1.13
C ARG A 43 11.31 -12.88 1.84
N LEU A 44 11.01 -11.99 2.80
CA LEU A 44 9.74 -12.02 3.52
C LEU A 44 8.56 -11.72 2.59
N ALA A 45 8.68 -10.73 1.70
CA ALA A 45 7.66 -10.40 0.71
C ALA A 45 7.36 -11.59 -0.21
N LEU A 46 8.40 -12.27 -0.72
CA LEU A 46 8.24 -13.48 -1.52
C LEU A 46 7.53 -14.60 -0.74
N LEU A 47 7.84 -14.76 0.55
CA LEU A 47 7.17 -15.74 1.41
C LEU A 47 5.69 -15.41 1.59
N VAL A 48 5.34 -14.14 1.83
CA VAL A 48 3.94 -13.68 1.91
C VAL A 48 3.19 -14.01 0.62
N GLU A 49 3.77 -13.67 -0.54
CA GLU A 49 3.15 -13.92 -1.85
C GLU A 49 2.92 -15.42 -2.10
N GLN A 50 3.93 -16.24 -1.87
CA GLN A 50 3.84 -17.68 -2.05
C GLN A 50 2.82 -18.31 -1.09
N PHE A 51 2.77 -17.83 0.15
CA PHE A 51 1.85 -18.34 1.16
C PHE A 51 0.40 -17.94 0.83
N HIS A 52 0.18 -16.69 0.44
CA HIS A 52 -1.12 -16.19 -0.02
C HIS A 52 -1.63 -16.97 -1.25
N GLN A 53 -0.79 -17.18 -2.27
CA GLN A 53 -1.14 -17.97 -3.45
C GLN A 53 -1.53 -19.41 -3.11
N ARG A 54 -0.79 -20.05 -2.20
CA ARG A 54 -1.11 -21.42 -1.75
C ARG A 54 -2.43 -21.48 -0.99
N LEU A 55 -2.71 -20.48 -0.16
CA LEU A 55 -3.97 -20.37 0.58
C LEU A 55 -5.17 -20.27 -0.37
N LEU A 56 -5.09 -19.39 -1.37
CA LEU A 56 -6.12 -19.25 -2.40
C LEU A 56 -6.31 -20.53 -3.23
N GLY A 57 -5.23 -21.28 -3.48
CA GLY A 57 -5.28 -22.49 -4.30
C GLY A 57 -5.88 -23.73 -3.62
N HIS A 58 -5.89 -23.79 -2.29
CA HIS A 58 -6.16 -25.05 -1.58
C HIS A 58 -7.02 -25.00 -0.32
N CYS A 59 -7.29 -23.82 0.28
CA CYS A 59 -7.66 -23.79 1.70
C CYS A 59 -8.79 -22.84 2.11
N LEU A 60 -9.51 -22.20 1.18
CA LEU A 60 -10.55 -21.23 1.56
C LEU A 60 -11.95 -21.60 1.05
N ASP A 61 -12.86 -21.85 1.99
CA ASP A 61 -14.30 -22.06 1.75
C ASP A 61 -15.07 -20.73 1.60
N GLY A 62 -14.39 -19.63 1.32
CA GLY A 62 -14.97 -18.29 1.24
C GLY A 62 -13.96 -17.19 0.94
N PRO A 63 -14.41 -15.92 0.85
CA PRO A 63 -13.52 -14.78 0.72
C PRO A 63 -12.64 -14.63 1.97
N LEU A 64 -11.51 -13.94 1.82
CA LEU A 64 -10.67 -13.57 2.95
C LEU A 64 -11.43 -12.68 3.93
N PRO A 65 -11.09 -12.72 5.24
CA PRO A 65 -11.52 -11.70 6.19
C PRO A 65 -11.21 -10.31 5.63
N TRP A 66 -12.16 -9.38 5.73
CA TRP A 66 -12.06 -8.06 5.10
C TRP A 66 -10.77 -7.33 5.51
N ASP A 67 -10.42 -7.38 6.79
CA ASP A 67 -9.24 -6.75 7.37
C ASP A 67 -7.93 -7.33 6.77
N LEU A 68 -7.86 -8.65 6.63
CA LEU A 68 -6.72 -9.33 6.00
C LEU A 68 -6.61 -9.03 4.50
N ASP A 69 -7.73 -9.03 3.77
CA ASP A 69 -7.76 -8.62 2.35
C ASP A 69 -7.22 -7.19 2.20
N PHE A 70 -7.58 -6.32 3.15
CA PHE A 70 -7.19 -4.94 3.16
C PHE A 70 -5.68 -4.76 3.43
N LYS A 71 -5.14 -5.45 4.43
CA LYS A 71 -3.69 -5.52 4.72
C LYS A 71 -2.90 -6.05 3.53
N LEU A 72 -3.40 -7.08 2.84
CA LEU A 72 -2.77 -7.62 1.63
C LEU A 72 -2.69 -6.59 0.51
N ARG A 73 -3.75 -5.79 0.31
CA ARG A 73 -3.72 -4.71 -0.69
C ARG A 73 -2.69 -3.64 -0.34
N ILE A 74 -2.59 -3.24 0.93
CA ILE A 74 -1.55 -2.31 1.41
C ILE A 74 -0.16 -2.89 1.16
N PHE A 75 0.04 -4.18 1.49
CA PHE A 75 1.28 -4.90 1.21
C PHE A 75 1.64 -4.86 -0.28
N TYR A 76 0.73 -5.25 -1.17
CA TYR A 76 1.01 -5.31 -2.61
C TYR A 76 1.31 -3.93 -3.21
N LEU A 77 0.53 -2.92 -2.86
CA LEU A 77 0.77 -1.54 -3.29
C LEU A 77 2.13 -1.03 -2.81
N SER A 78 2.45 -1.27 -1.54
CA SER A 78 3.72 -0.82 -0.96
C SER A 78 4.91 -1.57 -1.56
N ASN A 79 4.75 -2.87 -1.82
CA ASN A 79 5.77 -3.66 -2.50
C ASN A 79 6.02 -3.14 -3.93
N LEU A 80 4.96 -2.82 -4.68
CA LEU A 80 5.09 -2.19 -6.00
C LEU A 80 5.80 -0.84 -5.92
N PHE A 81 5.43 0.00 -4.95
CA PHE A 81 6.01 1.33 -4.80
C PHE A 81 7.48 1.29 -4.34
N LEU A 82 7.85 0.36 -3.45
CA LEU A 82 9.24 0.14 -3.04
C LEU A 82 10.14 -0.21 -4.23
N HIS A 83 9.63 -1.02 -5.16
CA HIS A 83 10.39 -1.46 -6.34
C HIS A 83 10.27 -0.52 -7.53
N TRP A 84 9.47 0.55 -7.41
CA TRP A 84 9.35 1.53 -8.47
C TRP A 84 10.62 2.36 -8.59
N HIS A 85 11.24 2.31 -9.76
CA HIS A 85 12.41 3.11 -10.11
C HIS A 85 12.22 3.67 -11.52
N PRO A 86 12.39 4.98 -11.75
CA PRO A 86 12.29 5.55 -13.08
C PRO A 86 13.16 4.79 -14.09
N PRO A 87 12.59 4.26 -15.18
CA PRO A 87 13.31 3.36 -16.07
C PRO A 87 14.41 4.15 -16.78
N LYS A 88 15.68 3.72 -16.65
CA LYS A 88 16.80 4.43 -17.28
C LYS A 88 16.96 4.06 -18.76
N ASP A 89 16.78 2.80 -19.15
CA ASP A 89 16.75 2.37 -20.56
C ASP A 89 16.11 0.98 -20.81
N ARG A 90 15.40 0.89 -21.95
CA ARG A 90 14.92 -0.24 -22.80
C ARG A 90 14.25 -1.51 -22.24
N ASP A 91 14.39 -1.89 -20.97
CA ASP A 91 13.71 -3.10 -20.47
C ASP A 91 12.38 -2.76 -19.80
N LEU A 92 11.34 -2.62 -20.63
CA LEU A 92 9.98 -2.21 -20.21
C LEU A 92 9.07 -3.39 -19.87
N GLY A 93 9.53 -4.63 -20.04
CA GLY A 93 8.64 -5.81 -20.06
C GLY A 93 7.82 -6.05 -18.79
N HIS A 94 8.39 -5.69 -17.63
CA HIS A 94 7.74 -5.87 -16.30
C HIS A 94 7.71 -4.59 -15.47
N PHE A 95 7.96 -3.44 -16.11
CA PHE A 95 7.94 -2.17 -15.39
C PHE A 95 6.50 -1.70 -15.18
N VAL A 96 6.13 -1.47 -13.91
CA VAL A 96 4.84 -0.86 -13.56
C VAL A 96 5.06 0.65 -13.40
N PRO A 97 4.43 1.49 -14.23
CA PRO A 97 4.58 2.93 -14.12
C PRO A 97 3.93 3.47 -12.83
N LEU A 98 4.48 4.57 -12.32
CA LEU A 98 3.97 5.30 -11.17
C LEU A 98 2.51 5.69 -11.35
N SER A 99 2.12 6.07 -12.58
CA SER A 99 0.73 6.37 -12.90
C SER A 99 -0.21 5.16 -12.71
N ASP A 100 0.24 3.94 -13.01
CA ASP A 100 -0.54 2.73 -12.74
C ASP A 100 -0.57 2.39 -11.25
N ILE A 101 0.55 2.55 -10.53
CA ILE A 101 0.58 2.41 -9.06
C ILE A 101 -0.38 3.40 -8.42
N ALA A 102 -0.38 4.65 -8.89
CA ALA A 102 -1.26 5.71 -8.42
C ALA A 102 -2.73 5.37 -8.67
N VAL A 103 -3.10 4.87 -9.86
CA VAL A 103 -4.48 4.43 -10.13
C VAL A 103 -4.88 3.30 -9.19
N GLN A 104 -4.02 2.30 -8.97
CA GLN A 104 -4.31 1.22 -8.02
C GLN A 104 -4.49 1.74 -6.59
N PHE A 105 -3.66 2.72 -6.17
CA PHE A 105 -3.83 3.41 -4.90
C PHE A 105 -5.18 4.15 -4.82
N MET A 106 -5.57 4.87 -5.88
CA MET A 106 -6.85 5.57 -5.93
C MET A 106 -8.04 4.60 -5.85
N ASP A 107 -8.00 3.48 -6.58
CA ASP A 107 -9.03 2.45 -6.56
C ASP A 107 -9.10 1.74 -5.18
N PHE A 108 -7.95 1.52 -4.56
CA PHE A 108 -7.84 1.00 -3.20
C PHE A 108 -8.52 1.93 -2.19
N CYS A 109 -8.18 3.23 -2.22
CA CYS A 109 -8.77 4.20 -1.32
C CYS A 109 -10.28 4.40 -1.56
N GLN A 110 -10.75 4.26 -2.80
CA GLN A 110 -12.19 4.26 -3.11
C GLN A 110 -12.90 3.09 -2.44
N SER A 111 -12.30 1.89 -2.51
CA SER A 111 -12.81 0.70 -1.82
C SER A 111 -12.77 0.86 -0.29
N ALA A 112 -11.90 1.75 0.20
CA ALA A 112 -11.64 2.03 1.61
C ALA A 112 -12.27 3.32 2.12
N VAL A 113 -13.21 3.93 1.40
CA VAL A 113 -13.63 5.33 1.64
C VAL A 113 -14.08 5.63 3.08
N ALA A 114 -14.55 4.62 3.81
CA ALA A 114 -14.94 4.73 5.22
C ALA A 114 -13.75 4.81 6.19
N HIS A 115 -12.57 4.36 5.79
CA HIS A 115 -11.37 4.23 6.61
C HIS A 115 -10.26 5.23 6.23
N VAL A 116 -10.40 5.94 5.10
CA VAL A 116 -9.38 6.88 4.63
C VAL A 116 -9.84 8.33 4.74
N SER A 117 -8.91 9.21 5.10
CA SER A 117 -9.14 10.65 5.05
C SER A 117 -9.20 11.11 3.59
N ARG A 118 -10.39 11.57 3.13
CA ARG A 118 -10.59 12.08 1.76
C ARG A 118 -9.52 13.09 1.36
N ARG A 119 -9.22 14.06 2.24
CA ARG A 119 -8.20 15.08 1.99
C ARG A 119 -6.83 14.45 1.74
N ARG A 120 -6.36 13.57 2.63
CA ARG A 120 -5.03 12.94 2.50
C ARG A 120 -4.95 12.03 1.29
N TRP A 121 -6.01 11.29 1.02
CA TRP A 121 -6.12 10.45 -0.17
C TRP A 121 -5.92 11.27 -1.45
N PHE A 122 -6.75 12.30 -1.68
CA PHE A 122 -6.66 13.09 -2.91
C PHE A 122 -5.39 13.94 -3.00
N ASP A 123 -4.90 14.45 -1.87
CA ASP A 123 -3.61 15.14 -1.82
C ASP A 123 -2.47 14.19 -2.22
N LEU A 124 -2.43 12.97 -1.70
CA LEU A 124 -1.42 11.96 -2.05
C LEU A 124 -1.55 11.51 -3.51
N GLY A 125 -2.77 11.30 -4.00
CA GLY A 125 -3.02 11.02 -5.42
C GLY A 125 -2.51 12.12 -6.35
N ALA A 126 -2.64 13.38 -5.96
CA ALA A 126 -2.11 14.51 -6.72
C ALA A 126 -0.57 14.57 -6.70
N HIS A 127 0.07 14.22 -5.58
CA HIS A 127 1.54 14.07 -5.55
C HIS A 127 2.00 12.97 -6.50
N PHE A 128 1.38 11.79 -6.45
CA PHE A 128 1.65 10.71 -7.40
C PHE A 128 1.53 11.19 -8.84
N MET A 129 0.48 11.94 -9.16
CA MET A 129 0.26 12.50 -10.49
C MET A 129 1.38 13.45 -10.92
N VAL A 130 1.81 14.37 -10.05
CA VAL A 130 2.90 15.30 -10.39
C VAL A 130 4.20 14.54 -10.67
N HIS A 131 4.56 13.57 -9.83
CA HIS A 131 5.74 12.74 -10.08
C HIS A 131 5.61 11.90 -11.36
N ALA A 132 4.42 11.36 -11.65
CA ALA A 132 4.17 10.64 -12.89
C ALA A 132 4.28 11.56 -14.12
N MET A 133 3.82 12.81 -14.05
CA MET A 133 4.00 13.79 -15.13
C MET A 133 5.48 14.06 -15.40
N LEU A 134 6.25 14.24 -14.34
CA LEU A 134 7.68 14.48 -14.40
C LEU A 134 8.43 13.29 -15.03
N GLU A 135 8.13 12.07 -14.62
CA GLU A 135 8.87 10.87 -15.06
C GLU A 135 8.35 10.24 -16.35
N GLU A 136 7.03 10.27 -16.58
CA GLU A 136 6.38 9.28 -17.44
C GLU A 136 5.74 9.87 -18.70
N HIS A 137 5.56 11.19 -18.78
CA HIS A 137 4.79 11.81 -19.86
C HIS A 137 5.20 11.41 -21.30
N VAL A 138 6.49 11.16 -21.55
CA VAL A 138 6.98 10.72 -22.86
C VAL A 138 6.81 9.21 -23.06
N ARG A 139 6.95 8.42 -22.00
CA ARG A 139 7.09 6.95 -22.09
C ARG A 139 5.78 6.19 -21.82
N PHE A 140 4.93 6.72 -20.94
CA PHE A 140 3.67 6.12 -20.51
C PHE A 140 2.51 7.15 -20.57
N PRO A 141 2.27 7.78 -21.73
CA PRO A 141 1.25 8.83 -21.84
C PRO A 141 -0.18 8.29 -21.61
N GLU A 142 -0.45 7.02 -21.93
CA GLU A 142 -1.77 6.41 -21.75
C GLU A 142 -2.09 6.17 -20.27
N GLN A 143 -1.13 5.64 -19.51
CA GLN A 143 -1.24 5.40 -18.08
C GLN A 143 -1.37 6.72 -17.32
N LEU A 144 -0.55 7.71 -17.68
CA LEU A 144 -0.67 9.05 -17.14
C LEU A 144 -2.04 9.68 -17.46
N HIS A 145 -2.53 9.51 -18.70
CA HIS A 145 -3.86 9.99 -19.08
C HIS A 145 -4.97 9.32 -18.27
N ARG A 146 -4.84 8.01 -17.97
CA ARG A 146 -5.78 7.29 -17.11
C ARG A 146 -5.78 7.84 -15.68
N LEU A 147 -4.62 8.12 -15.10
CA LEU A 147 -4.52 8.74 -13.78
C LEU A 147 -5.16 10.14 -13.78
N CYS A 148 -4.80 10.98 -14.74
CA CYS A 148 -5.35 12.32 -14.87
C CYS A 148 -6.89 12.25 -14.95
N ASN A 149 -7.44 11.33 -15.74
CA ASN A 149 -8.89 11.18 -15.93
C ASN A 149 -9.52 10.14 -15.01
N TRP A 150 -8.88 9.81 -13.89
CA TRP A 150 -9.49 8.93 -12.90
C TRP A 150 -10.81 9.54 -12.40
N ARG A 151 -11.83 8.69 -12.25
CA ARG A 151 -13.20 9.06 -11.88
C ARG A 151 -13.81 7.93 -11.06
N THR A 152 -14.80 8.29 -10.25
CA THR A 152 -15.60 7.39 -9.44
C THR A 152 -17.05 7.38 -9.91
N ASN A 153 -17.88 6.56 -9.26
CA ASN A 153 -19.33 6.61 -9.41
C ASN A 153 -19.99 7.61 -8.45
N ASP A 154 -19.20 8.40 -7.72
CA ASP A 154 -19.62 9.36 -6.70
C ASP A 154 -19.21 10.77 -7.13
N SER A 155 -20.19 11.61 -7.43
CA SER A 155 -19.96 12.97 -7.91
C SER A 155 -19.19 13.84 -6.91
N ASP A 156 -19.35 13.58 -5.60
CA ASP A 156 -18.65 14.36 -4.59
C ASP A 156 -17.16 14.00 -4.59
N LEU A 157 -16.82 12.71 -4.69
CA LEU A 157 -15.44 12.25 -4.79
C LEU A 157 -14.76 12.75 -6.08
N ASP A 158 -15.50 12.82 -7.19
CA ASP A 158 -15.00 13.39 -8.44
C ASP A 158 -14.65 14.88 -8.30
N ILE A 159 -15.47 15.64 -7.55
CA ILE A 159 -15.16 17.05 -7.25
C ILE A 159 -13.89 17.17 -6.41
N TRP A 160 -13.72 16.32 -5.40
CA TRP A 160 -12.49 16.31 -4.59
C TRP A 160 -11.26 16.05 -5.44
N TRP A 161 -11.31 15.06 -6.32
CA TRP A 161 -10.20 14.78 -7.23
C TRP A 161 -9.92 15.96 -8.16
N GLU A 162 -10.95 16.54 -8.77
CA GLU A 162 -10.80 17.68 -9.68
C GLU A 162 -10.16 18.89 -8.98
N VAL A 163 -10.56 19.18 -7.74
CA VAL A 163 -10.00 20.27 -6.93
C VAL A 163 -8.53 20.02 -6.60
N SER A 164 -8.19 18.85 -6.04
CA SER A 164 -6.80 18.51 -5.69
C SER A 164 -5.92 18.49 -6.94
N ARG A 165 -6.39 17.91 -8.04
CA ARG A 165 -5.67 17.89 -9.32
C ARG A 165 -5.38 19.30 -9.83
N THR A 166 -6.38 20.17 -9.87
CA THR A 166 -6.25 21.55 -10.37
C THR A 166 -5.26 22.35 -9.53
N MET A 167 -5.35 22.23 -8.20
CA MET A 167 -4.43 22.92 -7.27
C MET A 167 -2.97 22.56 -7.56
N PHE A 168 -2.66 21.29 -7.81
CA PHE A 168 -1.28 20.89 -8.10
C PHE A 168 -0.83 21.28 -9.51
N LEU A 169 -1.74 21.27 -10.48
CA LEU A 169 -1.44 21.73 -11.84
C LEU A 169 -1.11 23.23 -11.92
N GLU A 170 -1.63 24.06 -11.00
CA GLU A 170 -1.24 25.47 -10.91
C GLU A 170 0.26 25.68 -10.66
N TYR A 171 0.95 24.68 -10.09
CA TYR A 171 2.38 24.70 -9.82
C TYR A 171 3.23 24.01 -10.90
N MET A 172 2.61 23.41 -11.90
CA MET A 172 3.29 22.69 -12.98
C MET A 172 3.44 23.57 -14.23
N PRO A 173 4.60 23.54 -14.91
CA PRO A 173 4.77 24.25 -16.17
C PRO A 173 3.98 23.60 -17.31
N PRO A 174 3.82 24.30 -18.44
CA PRO A 174 3.31 23.70 -19.67
C PRO A 174 4.12 22.45 -20.08
N PRO A 175 3.48 21.42 -20.66
CA PRO A 175 2.10 21.39 -21.15
C PRO A 175 1.04 21.01 -20.09
N PHE A 176 1.43 20.72 -18.84
CA PHE A 176 0.50 20.19 -17.84
C PHE A 176 -0.27 21.27 -17.10
N GLY A 177 0.39 22.39 -16.81
CA GLY A 177 -0.15 23.46 -15.99
C GLY A 177 0.14 24.85 -16.52
N THR A 178 -0.04 25.83 -15.64
CA THR A 178 0.04 27.27 -15.95
C THR A 178 1.20 27.98 -15.28
N ALA A 179 2.04 27.26 -14.54
CA ALA A 179 3.19 27.87 -13.87
C ALA A 179 4.25 28.32 -14.88
N ASP A 180 5.14 29.19 -14.42
CA ASP A 180 6.30 29.60 -15.20
C ASP A 180 7.15 28.37 -15.59
N LEU A 181 7.79 28.46 -16.75
CA LEU A 181 8.73 27.44 -17.21
C LEU A 181 9.86 27.29 -16.19
N LYS A 182 10.06 26.07 -15.70
CA LYS A 182 11.13 25.70 -14.79
C LYS A 182 12.00 24.62 -15.42
N SER A 183 13.28 24.61 -15.07
CA SER A 183 14.16 23.51 -15.41
C SER A 183 13.74 22.24 -14.68
N ARG A 184 14.27 21.09 -15.11
CA ARG A 184 13.96 19.83 -14.44
C ARG A 184 14.48 19.82 -13.00
N GLU A 185 15.69 20.35 -12.79
CA GLU A 185 16.33 20.44 -11.48
C GLU A 185 15.51 21.31 -10.52
N GLU A 186 14.99 22.44 -10.99
CA GLU A 186 14.10 23.31 -10.18
C GLU A 186 12.80 22.60 -9.81
N LEU A 187 12.25 21.75 -10.69
CA LEU A 187 11.05 20.96 -10.38
C LEU A 187 11.35 19.85 -9.39
N ASP A 188 12.50 19.19 -9.47
CA ASP A 188 12.92 18.15 -8.52
C ASP A 188 13.18 18.74 -7.11
N GLU A 189 13.61 20.01 -7.02
CA GLU A 189 13.73 20.73 -5.74
C GLU A 189 12.37 21.10 -5.13
N VAL A 190 11.39 21.48 -5.97
CA VAL A 190 10.03 21.81 -5.52
C VAL A 190 9.23 20.56 -5.15
N TRP A 191 9.45 19.47 -5.89
CA TRP A 191 8.77 18.19 -5.76
C TRP A 191 9.77 17.06 -5.53
N PRO A 192 10.46 17.04 -4.38
CA PRO A 192 11.41 15.97 -4.08
C PRO A 192 10.67 14.66 -3.88
N LEU A 193 11.15 13.58 -4.51
CA LEU A 193 10.53 12.25 -4.44
C LEU A 193 10.38 11.75 -2.99
N GLN A 194 11.28 12.15 -2.10
CA GLN A 194 11.23 11.82 -0.69
C GLN A 194 9.93 12.30 -0.03
N TRP A 195 9.35 13.42 -0.49
CA TRP A 195 8.07 13.88 0.06
C TRP A 195 6.91 12.97 -0.33
N LEU A 196 6.90 12.43 -1.55
CA LEU A 196 5.93 11.42 -1.93
C LEU A 196 6.12 10.16 -1.09
N GLN A 197 7.36 9.71 -0.91
CA GLN A 197 7.68 8.53 -0.10
C GLN A 197 7.20 8.67 1.35
N HIS A 198 7.55 9.77 2.02
CA HIS A 198 7.10 10.03 3.39
C HIS A 198 5.59 10.13 3.50
N ARG A 199 4.92 10.87 2.61
CA ARG A 199 3.45 10.98 2.63
C ARG A 199 2.76 9.64 2.40
N TYR A 200 3.32 8.80 1.54
CA TYR A 200 2.82 7.45 1.29
C TYR A 200 2.97 6.56 2.53
N VAL A 201 4.14 6.59 3.17
CA VAL A 201 4.41 5.82 4.39
C VAL A 201 3.48 6.27 5.51
N ASP A 202 3.43 7.56 5.83
CA ASP A 202 2.54 8.11 6.86
C ASP A 202 1.08 7.69 6.59
N PHE A 203 0.63 7.76 5.33
CA PHE A 203 -0.72 7.36 4.97
C PHE A 203 -0.99 5.87 5.24
N CYS A 204 -0.04 5.00 4.90
CA CYS A 204 -0.19 3.56 5.11
C CYS A 204 -0.09 3.19 6.58
N GLU A 205 0.80 3.83 7.35
CA GLU A 205 0.92 3.62 8.80
C GLU A 205 -0.37 3.99 9.51
N ASP A 206 -0.89 5.19 9.28
CA ASP A 206 -2.16 5.63 9.87
C ASP A 206 -3.33 4.70 9.50
N LEU A 207 -3.31 4.13 8.30
CA LEU A 207 -4.32 3.18 7.87
C LEU A 207 -4.16 1.83 8.59
N MET A 208 -2.93 1.34 8.72
CA MET A 208 -2.60 0.10 9.45
C MET A 208 -2.94 0.21 10.95
N GLU A 209 -2.87 1.41 11.55
CA GLU A 209 -3.27 1.65 12.94
C GLU A 209 -4.77 1.48 13.21
N VAL A 210 -5.62 1.67 12.18
CA VAL A 210 -7.08 1.52 12.30
C VAL A 210 -7.53 0.07 12.06
N LEU A 211 -6.65 -0.77 11.52
CA LEU A 211 -6.91 -2.19 11.26
C LEU A 211 -6.64 -3.04 12.50
N ASP A 212 -7.26 -4.22 12.56
CA ASP A 212 -7.13 -5.09 13.72
C ASP A 212 -5.69 -5.60 13.83
N ALA A 213 -5.07 -5.51 15.00
CA ALA A 213 -3.71 -6.05 15.18
C ALA A 213 -3.75 -7.60 15.04
N PRO A 214 -2.81 -8.24 14.32
CA PRO A 214 -2.80 -9.69 14.20
C PRO A 214 -2.74 -10.39 15.56
N LEU A 215 -3.54 -11.43 15.77
CA LEU A 215 -3.60 -12.13 17.06
C LEU A 215 -2.25 -12.70 17.51
N LEU A 216 -1.41 -13.13 16.56
CA LEU A 216 -0.06 -13.60 16.87
C LEU A 216 0.84 -12.47 17.37
N LEU A 217 0.71 -11.27 16.82
CA LEU A 217 1.45 -10.09 17.27
C LEU A 217 0.96 -9.63 18.65
N GLN A 218 -0.36 -9.65 18.87
CA GLN A 218 -0.97 -9.38 20.17
C GLN A 218 -0.45 -10.35 21.26
N LEU A 219 -0.32 -11.63 20.92
CA LEU A 219 0.23 -12.66 21.82
C LEU A 219 1.71 -12.38 22.16
N GLU A 220 2.52 -12.04 21.17
CA GLU A 220 3.94 -11.67 21.35
C GLU A 220 4.09 -10.46 22.27
N HIS A 221 3.23 -9.45 22.11
CA HIS A 221 3.18 -8.27 22.97
C HIS A 221 2.55 -8.52 24.35
N GLY A 222 2.02 -9.72 24.61
CA GLY A 222 1.41 -10.07 25.90
C GLY A 222 0.09 -9.35 26.18
N GLN A 223 -0.63 -8.93 25.14
CA GLN A 223 -1.92 -8.28 25.25
C GLN A 223 -2.87 -8.80 24.18
N LEU A 224 -3.63 -9.85 24.51
CA LEU A 224 -4.71 -10.34 23.66
C LEU A 224 -5.98 -9.53 23.92
N GLU A 225 -6.57 -9.00 22.85
CA GLU A 225 -7.82 -8.27 22.92
C GLU A 225 -8.94 -9.13 23.53
N GLY A 226 -9.74 -8.51 24.40
CA GLY A 226 -10.84 -9.17 25.10
C GLY A 226 -10.42 -10.01 26.32
N LEU A 227 -9.12 -10.16 26.60
CA LEU A 227 -8.60 -10.86 27.77
C LEU A 227 -7.91 -9.92 28.77
N THR A 228 -7.93 -10.29 30.05
CA THR A 228 -7.07 -9.62 31.05
C THR A 228 -5.59 -9.99 30.86
N ARG A 229 -4.70 -9.27 31.54
CA ARG A 229 -3.26 -9.60 31.54
C ARG A 229 -3.00 -10.99 32.10
N GLU A 230 -3.70 -11.38 33.16
CA GLU A 230 -3.57 -12.70 33.77
C GLU A 230 -4.08 -13.80 32.85
N GLU A 231 -5.17 -13.55 32.12
CA GLU A 231 -5.71 -14.49 31.14
C GLU A 231 -4.78 -14.64 29.95
N THR A 232 -4.23 -13.53 29.44
CA THR A 232 -3.24 -13.54 28.36
C THR A 232 -1.98 -14.31 28.77
N GLN A 233 -1.50 -14.12 30.01
CA GLN A 233 -0.34 -14.84 30.53
C GLN A 233 -0.58 -16.35 30.61
N ARG A 234 -1.78 -16.79 30.99
CA ARG A 234 -2.14 -18.22 30.99
C ARG A 234 -2.13 -18.82 29.59
N VAL A 235 -2.63 -18.07 28.59
CA VAL A 235 -2.61 -18.52 27.18
C VAL A 235 -1.17 -18.63 26.68
N ARG A 236 -0.34 -17.64 26.99
CA ARG A 236 1.09 -17.65 26.69
C ARG A 236 1.82 -18.86 27.26
N GLU A 237 1.65 -19.13 28.55
CA GLU A 237 2.21 -20.31 29.23
C GLU A 237 1.73 -21.62 28.59
N TYR A 238 0.46 -21.70 28.20
CA TYR A 238 -0.10 -22.85 27.50
C TYR A 238 0.52 -23.07 26.11
N CYS A 239 0.75 -21.99 25.37
CA CYS A 239 1.36 -22.01 24.03
C CYS A 239 2.89 -22.18 24.07
N GLY A 240 3.53 -21.98 25.22
CA GLY A 240 4.98 -22.05 25.39
C GLY A 240 5.73 -20.80 24.90
N VAL A 241 5.10 -19.62 24.98
CA VAL A 241 5.62 -18.31 24.51
C VAL A 241 5.64 -17.28 25.63
#